data_AF-W2WIU0-F1
#
_entry.id   AF-W2WIU0-F1
#
_cell.length_a   1.000
_cell.length_b   1.000
_cell.length_c   1.000
_cell.angle_alpha   90.00
_cell.angle_beta   90.00
_cell.angle_gamma   90.00
#
_symmetry.space_group_name_H-M   'P 1'
#
loop_
_entity.id
_entity.type
_entity.pdbx_description
1 polymer ?
#
loop_
_entity_poly.entity_id
_entity_poly.type
_entity_poly.pdbx_seq_one_letter_code
_entity_poly.pdbx_strand_id
1 'polypeptide(L)'
;MDGRLLARELVRARVGELMDMKNKLDKIGMGLEKILRAQMELLSRIEDNEANIYALASEMGDIGVVHDGNLSFGVLLEMAVNKLNS
;
A
#
# COMPACT_ATOMS: atom_id res chain seq x y z
N MET A 1 -31.66 -24.22 -37.62
CA MET A 1 -31.39 -24.57 -36.21
C MET A 1 -32.70 -24.46 -35.44
N ASP A 2 -33.06 -25.43 -34.60
CA ASP A 2 -34.29 -25.38 -33.79
C ASP A 2 -34.18 -24.26 -32.73
N GLY A 3 -35.24 -23.48 -32.55
CA GLY A 3 -35.29 -22.36 -31.60
C GLY A 3 -35.07 -22.80 -30.15
N ARG A 4 -35.49 -24.01 -29.78
CA ARG A 4 -35.20 -24.57 -28.43
C ARG A 4 -33.72 -24.84 -28.23
N LEU A 5 -33.04 -25.31 -29.27
CA LEU A 5 -31.60 -25.57 -29.23
C LEU A 5 -30.83 -24.25 -29.12
N LEU A 6 -31.24 -23.21 -29.86
CA LEU A 6 -30.68 -21.86 -29.73
C LEU A 6 -30.84 -21.28 -28.32
N ALA A 7 -32.05 -21.37 -27.75
CA ALA A 7 -32.30 -20.86 -26.41
C ALA A 7 -31.43 -21.56 -25.35
N ARG A 8 -31.23 -22.87 -25.48
CA ARG A 8 -30.35 -23.65 -24.59
C ARG A 8 -28.89 -23.20 -24.67
N GLU A 9 -28.37 -23.01 -25.89
CA GLU A 9 -26.99 -22.56 -26.07
C GLU A 9 -26.78 -21.13 -25.57
N LEU A 10 -27.76 -20.24 -25.76
CA LEU A 10 -27.71 -18.87 -25.21
C LEU A 10 -27.67 -18.88 -23.67
N VAL A 11 -28.50 -19.69 -23.02
CA VAL A 11 -28.48 -19.84 -21.56
C VAL A 11 -27.12 -20.38 -21.10
N ARG A 12 -26.58 -21.39 -21.78
CA ARG A 12 -25.28 -21.96 -21.46
C ARG A 12 -24.15 -20.93 -21.57
N ALA A 13 -24.12 -20.19 -22.67
CA ALA A 13 -23.15 -19.12 -22.89
C ALA A 13 -23.25 -18.05 -21.79
N ARG A 14 -24.48 -17.63 -21.45
CA ARG A 14 -24.69 -16.61 -20.42
C ARG A 14 -24.27 -17.07 -19.03
N VAL A 15 -24.52 -18.33 -18.69
CA VAL A 15 -24.03 -18.91 -17.42
C VAL A 15 -22.50 -18.94 -17.39
N GLY A 16 -21.85 -19.28 -18.51
CA GLY A 16 -20.39 -19.21 -18.65
C GLY A 16 -19.84 -17.82 -18.38
N GLU A 17 -20.38 -16.80 -19.05
CA GLU A 17 -19.98 -15.40 -18.86
C GLU A 17 -20.15 -14.95 -17.40
N LEU A 18 -21.24 -15.34 -16.74
CA LEU A 18 -21.48 -15.01 -15.34
C LEU A 18 -20.47 -15.67 -14.39
N MET A 19 -20.11 -16.92 -14.65
CA MET A 19 -19.05 -17.60 -13.87
C MET A 19 -17.70 -16.90 -14.06
N ASP A 20 -17.35 -16.50 -15.28
CA ASP A 20 -16.11 -15.78 -15.54
C ASP A 20 -16.07 -14.41 -14.85
N MET A 21 -17.19 -13.68 -14.86
CA MET A 21 -17.31 -12.42 -14.13
C MET A 21 -17.16 -12.62 -12.63
N LYS A 22 -17.78 -13.67 -12.05
CA LYS A 22 -17.63 -14.00 -10.64
C LYS A 22 -16.17 -14.33 -10.28
N ASN A 23 -15.48 -15.09 -11.13
CA ASN A 23 -14.08 -15.43 -10.93
C ASN A 23 -13.16 -14.20 -11.00
N LYS A 24 -13.46 -13.24 -11.88
CA LYS A 24 -12.72 -11.97 -11.94
C LYS A 24 -12.94 -11.14 -10.67
N LEU A 25 -14.18 -11.07 -10.18
CA LEU A 25 -14.51 -10.35 -8.95
C LEU A 25 -13.77 -10.93 -7.74
N ASP A 26 -13.72 -12.26 -7.63
CA ASP A 26 -12.98 -12.96 -6.56
C ASP A 26 -11.48 -12.63 -6.60
N LYS A 27 -10.87 -12.62 -7.79
CA LYS A 27 -9.47 -12.22 -7.97
C LYS A 27 -9.20 -10.77 -7.56
N ILE A 28 -10.13 -9.86 -7.89
CA ILE A 28 -10.04 -8.46 -7.46
C ILE A 28 -10.11 -8.38 -5.94
N GLY A 29 -11.05 -9.11 -5.31
CA GLY A 29 -11.16 -9.19 -3.85
C GLY A 29 -9.86 -9.62 -3.18
N MET A 30 -9.25 -10.72 -3.64
CA MET A 30 -7.95 -11.18 -3.13
C MET A 30 -6.83 -10.15 -3.31
N GLY A 31 -6.83 -9.42 -4.44
CA GLY A 31 -5.88 -8.34 -4.68
C GLY A 31 -6.04 -7.18 -3.69
N LEU A 32 -7.28 -6.75 -3.46
CA LEU A 32 -7.60 -5.68 -2.52
C LEU A 32 -7.23 -6.05 -1.08
N GLU A 33 -7.45 -7.29 -0.66
CA GLU A 33 -7.03 -7.74 0.67
C GLU A 33 -5.51 -7.67 0.88
N LYS A 34 -4.72 -8.01 -0.16
CA LYS A 34 -3.26 -7.90 -0.08
C LYS A 34 -2.81 -6.45 0.02
N ILE A 35 -3.44 -5.56 -0.73
CA ILE A 35 -3.18 -4.11 -0.66
C ILE A 35 -3.53 -3.59 0.74
N LEU A 36 -4.68 -3.97 1.29
CA LEU A 36 -5.10 -3.55 2.62
C LEU A 36 -4.10 -3.99 3.70
N ARG A 37 -3.62 -5.24 3.64
CA ARG A 37 -2.58 -5.73 4.57
C ARG A 37 -1.29 -4.91 4.47
N ALA A 38 -0.83 -4.61 3.25
CA ALA A 38 0.35 -3.78 3.05
C ALA A 38 0.15 -2.34 3.55
N GLN A 39 -1.05 -1.77 3.38
CA GLN A 39 -1.38 -0.44 3.90
C GLN A 39 -1.35 -0.39 5.42
N MET A 40 -1.92 -1.40 6.10
CA MET A 40 -1.91 -1.48 7.56
C MET A 40 -0.48 -1.62 8.12
N GLU A 41 0.35 -2.45 7.48
CA GLU A 41 1.75 -2.61 7.88
C GLU A 41 2.54 -1.30 7.69
N LEU A 42 2.35 -0.62 6.56
CA LEU A 42 3.00 0.66 6.31
C LEU A 42 2.56 1.73 7.32
N LEU A 43 1.26 1.79 7.63
CA LEU A 43 0.73 2.74 8.61
C LEU A 43 1.33 2.52 10.00
N SER A 44 1.37 1.26 10.47
CA SER A 44 2.00 0.93 11.76
C SER A 44 3.45 1.38 11.83
N ARG A 45 4.22 1.19 10.74
CA ARG A 45 5.63 1.64 10.68
C ARG A 45 5.75 3.16 10.68
N ILE A 46 4.80 3.87 10.07
CA ILE A 46 4.77 5.34 10.10
C ILE A 46 4.50 5.81 11.52
N GLU A 47 3.49 5.26 12.19
CA GLU A 47 3.13 5.60 13.57
C GLU A 47 4.31 5.35 14.54
N ASP A 48 4.97 4.20 14.44
CA ASP A 48 6.16 3.88 15.23
C ASP A 48 7.29 4.89 15.00
N ASN A 49 7.53 5.28 13.74
CA ASN A 49 8.57 6.25 13.40
C ASN A 49 8.23 7.66 13.87
N GLU A 50 6.98 8.09 13.74
CA GLU A 50 6.52 9.39 14.26
C GLU A 50 6.70 9.46 15.78
N ALA A 51 6.32 8.40 16.52
CA ALA A 51 6.53 8.33 17.96
C ALA A 51 8.03 8.45 18.33
N ASN A 52 8.91 7.77 17.59
CA ASN A 52 10.36 7.88 17.78
C ASN A 52 10.89 9.29 17.49
N ILE A 53 10.41 9.94 16.42
CA ILE A 53 10.80 11.32 16.07
C ILE A 53 10.39 12.27 17.20
N TYR A 54 9.17 12.16 17.72
CA TYR A 54 8.72 12.99 18.83
C TYR A 54 9.53 12.77 20.11
N ALA A 55 9.90 11.52 20.42
CA ALA A 55 10.77 11.20 21.54
C ALA A 55 12.15 11.86 21.40
N LEU A 56 12.78 11.73 20.22
CA LEU A 56 14.07 12.36 19.91
C LEU A 56 14.00 13.89 19.98
N ALA A 57 12.94 14.49 19.45
CA ALA A 57 12.75 15.94 19.48
C ALA A 57 12.59 16.47 20.92
N SER A 58 11.90 15.71 21.78
CA SER A 58 11.75 16.03 23.20
C SER A 58 13.10 16.01 23.94
N GLU A 59 13.93 15.00 23.69
CA GLU A 59 15.28 14.90 24.28
C GLU A 59 16.22 16.04 23.83
N MET A 60 16.03 16.53 22.59
CA MET A 60 16.83 17.62 22.02
C MET A 60 16.38 19.02 22.44
N GLY A 61 15.28 19.14 23.21
CA GLY A 61 14.75 20.41 23.72
C GLY A 61 14.15 21.27 22.62
N ASP A 62 12.89 20.99 22.27
CA ASP A 62 12.05 21.67 21.26
C ASP A 62 12.87 22.41 20.20
N ILE A 63 13.61 21.65 19.40
CA ILE A 63 14.13 22.16 18.13
C ILE A 63 12.90 22.28 17.25
N GLY A 64 12.18 23.39 17.40
CA GLY A 64 11.02 23.72 16.60
C GLY A 64 11.38 23.37 15.17
N VAL A 65 10.60 22.46 14.57
CA VAL A 65 10.95 21.78 13.32
C VAL A 65 11.26 22.84 12.28
N VAL A 66 12.52 23.26 12.19
CA VAL A 66 12.95 24.29 11.27
C VAL A 66 12.96 23.58 9.94
N HIS A 67 11.85 23.72 9.24
CA HIS A 67 11.63 23.28 7.88
C HIS A 67 12.41 24.20 6.92
N ASP A 68 13.68 24.46 7.22
CA ASP A 68 14.60 25.19 6.37
C ASP A 68 15.67 24.19 5.89
N GLY A 69 15.22 23.22 5.10
CA GLY A 69 16.02 22.06 4.72
C GLY A 69 16.09 21.91 3.22
N ASN A 70 17.16 22.44 2.60
CA ASN A 70 17.50 22.17 1.21
C ASN A 70 17.96 20.70 0.96
N LEU A 71 18.09 19.88 2.01
CA LEU A 71 18.65 18.53 1.94
C LEU A 71 17.69 17.49 2.54
N SER A 72 17.61 16.32 1.89
CA SER A 72 16.77 15.21 2.35
C SER A 72 17.39 14.49 3.57
N PHE A 73 16.55 13.81 4.36
CA PHE A 73 17.00 13.00 5.52
C PHE A 73 18.12 12.03 5.15
N GLY A 74 18.05 11.38 3.99
CA GLY A 74 19.08 10.44 3.53
C GLY A 74 20.45 11.09 3.36
N VAL A 75 20.50 12.30 2.80
CA VAL A 75 21.76 13.05 2.64
C VAL A 75 22.32 13.46 4.00
N LEU A 76 21.45 13.92 4.92
CA LEU A 76 21.86 14.28 6.27
C LEU A 76 22.41 13.06 7.05
N LEU A 77 21.77 11.91 6.91
CA LEU A 77 22.21 10.66 7.54
C LEU A 77 23.57 10.21 7.00
N GLU A 78 23.76 10.24 5.68
CA GLU A 78 25.04 9.90 5.04
C GLU A 78 26.17 10.81 5.54
N MET A 79 25.92 12.12 5.62
CA MET A 79 26.89 13.08 6.16
C MET A 79 27.23 12.79 7.63
N ALA A 80 26.25 12.41 8.45
CA ALA A 80 26.48 12.06 9.85
C ALA A 80 27.33 10.79 9.99
N VAL A 81 27.05 9.73 9.21
CA VAL A 81 27.83 8.50 9.23
C VAL A 81 29.28 8.74 8.80
N ASN A 82 29.49 9.53 7.74
CA ASN A 82 30.84 9.86 7.28
C ASN A 82 31.65 10.63 8.33
N LYS A 83 31.01 11.52 9.09
CA LYS A 83 31.66 12.21 10.22
C LYS A 83 32.03 11.29 11.36
N LEU A 84 31.24 10.26 11.65
CA LEU A 84 31.53 9.30 12.73
C LEU A 84 32.68 8.34 12.36
N ASN A 85 32.93 8.14 11.07
CA ASN A 85 33.98 7.27 10.54
C ASN A 85 35.28 8.01 10.17
N SER A 86 35.36 9.32 10.44
CA SER A 86 36.56 10.17 10.22
C SER A 86 37.28 10.43 11.54
#